data_AF-A0AAD7BHM9-F1
#
_entry.id   AF-A0AAD7BHM9-F1
#
_cell.length_a   1.000
_cell.length_b   1.000
_cell.length_c   1.000
_cell.angle_alpha   90.00
_cell.angle_beta   90.00
_cell.angle_gamma   90.00
#
_symmetry.space_group_name_H-M   'P 1'
#
loop_
_entity.id
_entity.type
_entity.pdbx_description
1 polymer ?
#
loop_
_entity_poly.entity_id
_entity_poly.type
_entity_poly.pdbx_seq_one_letter_code
_entity_poly.pdbx_strand_id
1 'polypeptide(L)'
;MDEPRESWLDDDWDEEDSSSDYSPSDSDSSDSDSDWSDDYLSDNEIADLDTYTFEWYRRRWPTPYQAAQEQRDDLPRKIVQLVQAEQAASARFNPISLVSLITEFLELLIEMGHYPEGSLRYAPHSDPPVNVGLAKQLGYTDVAISLMEQLPYLNLDVNRDNDGCILDRTRFADYTFDEDIRQGRLPYPYDCFPSCTPFDPWMLPLMFAGRDGWLVILDTKLGVVRAYDWQGPRDAECVEWLRNGPRAAPDTDADATEYRRAPLVSADKYFSDLIEAYRTLARLPIIEPNHNDPWDISYASSSPWWATDIGPQQNTLLALYRECGWPDQWRRTEFMQKWELARERILREARAVRSG
;
A
#
# COMPACT_ATOMS: atom_id res chain seq x y z
N MET A 1 -21.20 -11.29 -26.63
CA MET A 1 -19.87 -11.90 -26.77
C MET A 1 -19.24 -11.65 -25.43
N ASP A 2 -19.31 -12.65 -24.55
CA ASP A 2 -18.73 -12.57 -23.22
C ASP A 2 -17.25 -12.89 -23.36
N GLU A 3 -16.40 -11.88 -23.19
CA GLU A 3 -14.96 -12.06 -23.06
C GLU A 3 -14.66 -12.60 -21.64
N PRO A 4 -13.69 -13.52 -21.50
CA PRO A 4 -13.29 -14.01 -20.18
C PRO A 4 -12.68 -12.85 -19.37
N ARG A 5 -13.22 -12.63 -18.17
CA ARG A 5 -12.66 -11.73 -17.16
C ARG A 5 -11.49 -12.45 -16.50
N GLU A 6 -10.29 -12.28 -17.03
CA GLU A 6 -9.06 -12.57 -16.28
C GLU A 6 -8.78 -11.36 -15.38
N SER A 7 -9.41 -11.36 -14.21
CA SER A 7 -9.03 -10.46 -13.12
C SER A 7 -7.69 -10.94 -12.61
N TRP A 8 -6.65 -10.11 -12.74
CA TRP A 8 -5.33 -10.41 -12.16
C TRP A 8 -5.37 -10.51 -10.61
N LEU A 9 -6.51 -10.21 -9.99
CA LEU A 9 -6.76 -10.41 -8.56
C LEU A 9 -7.30 -11.82 -8.25
N ASP A 10 -7.77 -12.57 -9.27
CA ASP A 10 -8.36 -13.90 -9.13
C ASP A 10 -7.35 -15.03 -9.41
N ASP A 11 -6.24 -14.75 -10.10
CA ASP A 11 -5.23 -15.75 -10.45
C ASP A 11 -4.24 -15.99 -9.29
N ASP A 12 -4.38 -17.16 -8.64
CA ASP A 12 -3.36 -17.90 -7.89
C ASP A 12 -2.79 -17.30 -6.59
N TRP A 13 -3.68 -16.95 -5.65
CA TRP A 13 -3.36 -17.00 -4.20
C TRP A 13 -4.05 -18.17 -3.49
N ASP A 14 -4.45 -19.20 -4.24
CA ASP A 14 -4.77 -20.47 -3.63
C ASP A 14 -3.52 -20.96 -2.91
N GLU A 15 -3.60 -20.97 -1.58
CA GLU A 15 -2.80 -21.82 -0.72
C GLU A 15 -2.94 -23.23 -1.30
N GLU A 16 -2.06 -23.63 -2.22
CA GLU A 16 -1.98 -25.02 -2.64
C GLU A 16 -1.50 -25.82 -1.42
N ASP A 17 -2.51 -26.29 -0.71
CA ASP A 17 -2.57 -27.46 0.10
C ASP A 17 -1.50 -28.47 -0.32
N SER A 18 -0.51 -28.58 0.58
CA SER A 18 -0.01 -29.84 1.10
C SER A 18 -0.89 -31.06 0.76
N SER A 19 -0.70 -31.62 -0.42
CA SER A 19 -1.08 -33.01 -0.71
C SER A 19 0.17 -33.88 -0.56
N SER A 20 0.49 -34.19 0.70
CA SER A 20 1.50 -35.19 1.03
C SER A 20 0.97 -36.59 0.74
N ASP A 21 1.33 -37.16 -0.41
CA ASP A 21 1.30 -38.61 -0.63
C ASP A 21 2.40 -39.26 0.22
N TYR A 22 2.05 -39.57 1.48
CA TYR A 22 2.91 -40.32 2.40
C TYR A 22 2.63 -41.83 2.22
N SER A 23 3.59 -42.55 1.64
CA SER A 23 3.67 -44.01 1.72
C SER A 23 4.78 -44.40 2.72
N PRO A 24 4.54 -45.29 3.69
CA PRO A 24 5.53 -45.63 4.69
C PRO A 24 6.51 -46.66 4.11
N SER A 25 7.81 -46.43 4.30
CA SER A 25 8.81 -47.49 4.22
C SER A 25 9.66 -47.46 5.48
N ASP A 26 9.68 -48.62 6.14
CA ASP A 26 10.42 -48.94 7.36
C ASP A 26 11.94 -48.78 7.23
N SER A 27 12.60 -48.72 8.40
CA SER A 27 14.05 -48.82 8.69
C SER A 27 14.89 -47.56 8.36
N ASP A 28 15.79 -47.05 9.20
CA ASP A 28 16.59 -47.63 10.27
C ASP A 28 16.98 -46.54 11.28
N SER A 29 17.22 -47.00 12.50
CA SER A 29 17.72 -46.31 13.68
C SER A 29 19.00 -45.49 13.48
N SER A 30 19.00 -44.25 13.99
CA SER A 30 20.20 -43.61 14.55
C SER A 30 19.82 -42.65 15.68
N ASP A 31 20.36 -42.94 16.87
CA ASP A 31 20.27 -42.10 18.06
C ASP A 31 21.03 -40.80 17.83
N SER A 32 20.34 -39.66 18.03
CA SER A 32 20.96 -38.34 18.13
C SER A 32 20.26 -37.57 19.24
N ASP A 33 20.83 -37.65 20.44
CA ASP A 33 20.49 -36.81 21.59
C ASP A 33 20.77 -35.34 21.26
N SER A 34 19.72 -34.59 20.89
CA SER A 34 19.74 -33.13 20.81
C SER A 34 18.87 -32.56 21.92
N ASP A 35 19.53 -32.18 23.00
CA ASP A 35 19.00 -31.54 24.21
C ASP A 35 18.67 -30.06 23.90
N TRP A 36 17.65 -29.82 23.06
CA TRP A 36 17.05 -28.50 22.90
C TRP A 36 15.93 -28.39 23.92
N SER A 37 16.22 -27.69 25.02
CA SER A 37 15.21 -27.25 25.97
C SER A 37 14.29 -26.25 25.25
N ASP A 38 13.22 -26.78 24.67
CA ASP A 38 12.07 -26.02 24.21
C ASP A 38 11.37 -25.40 25.42
N ASP A 39 11.87 -24.22 25.83
CA ASP A 39 11.13 -23.29 26.68
C ASP A 39 10.00 -22.66 25.84
N TYR A 40 9.03 -23.49 25.43
CA TYR A 40 7.75 -22.97 24.98
C TYR A 40 7.12 -22.23 26.16
N LEU A 41 6.81 -20.95 25.95
CA LEU A 41 5.99 -20.17 26.88
C LEU A 41 4.76 -21.00 27.21
N SER A 42 4.53 -21.22 28.50
CA SER A 42 3.34 -21.93 28.95
C SER A 42 2.09 -21.20 28.47
N ASP A 43 0.97 -21.91 28.29
CA ASP A 43 -0.31 -21.29 27.89
C ASP A 43 -0.71 -20.11 28.78
N ASN A 44 -0.26 -20.11 30.05
CA ASN A 44 -0.45 -19.00 30.98
C ASN A 44 0.45 -17.79 30.69
N GLU A 45 1.70 -18.00 30.25
CA GLU A 45 2.60 -16.91 29.83
C GLU A 45 2.16 -16.29 28.50
N ILE A 46 1.59 -17.10 27.59
CA ILE A 46 0.96 -16.60 26.35
C ILE A 46 -0.28 -15.77 26.69
N ALA A 47 -1.14 -16.26 27.61
CA ALA A 47 -2.32 -15.51 28.06
C ALA A 47 -1.97 -14.22 28.82
N ASP A 48 -0.89 -14.23 29.61
CA ASP A 48 -0.39 -13.03 30.31
C ASP A 48 0.23 -12.03 29.34
N LEU A 49 0.93 -12.49 28.29
CA LEU A 49 1.41 -11.65 27.19
C LEU A 49 0.25 -11.04 26.40
N ASP A 50 -0.78 -11.81 26.06
CA ASP A 50 -1.97 -11.29 25.37
C ASP A 50 -2.70 -10.26 26.25
N THR A 51 -2.85 -10.52 27.54
CA THR A 51 -3.48 -9.59 28.49
C THR A 51 -2.65 -8.32 28.64
N TYR A 52 -1.32 -8.43 28.74
CA TYR A 52 -0.42 -7.29 28.82
C TYR A 52 -0.40 -6.47 27.53
N THR A 53 -0.41 -7.12 26.37
CA THR A 53 -0.46 -6.47 25.05
C THR A 53 -1.81 -5.75 24.86
N PHE A 54 -2.91 -6.39 25.26
CA PHE A 54 -4.26 -5.82 25.22
C PHE A 54 -4.42 -4.63 26.19
N GLU A 55 -3.91 -4.72 27.42
CA GLU A 55 -3.90 -3.60 28.36
C GLU A 55 -2.95 -2.48 27.95
N TRP A 56 -1.83 -2.80 27.30
CA TRP A 56 -0.89 -1.83 26.74
C TRP A 56 -1.51 -1.07 25.57
N TYR A 57 -2.21 -1.76 24.65
CA TYR A 57 -3.00 -1.14 23.59
C TYR A 57 -4.09 -0.23 24.16
N ARG A 58 -4.83 -0.70 25.17
CA ARG A 58 -5.91 0.06 25.82
C ARG A 58 -5.43 1.28 26.61
N ARG A 59 -4.20 1.25 27.15
CA ARG A 59 -3.58 2.39 27.87
C ARG A 59 -2.93 3.41 26.94
N ARG A 60 -2.37 2.98 25.81
CA ARG A 60 -1.66 3.85 24.87
C ARG A 60 -2.59 4.51 23.85
N TRP A 61 -3.70 3.85 23.53
CA TRP A 61 -4.75 4.36 22.66
C TRP A 61 -6.03 4.49 23.47
N PRO A 62 -6.37 5.68 24.02
CA PRO A 62 -7.72 5.90 24.50
C PRO A 62 -8.65 5.47 23.37
N THR A 63 -9.65 4.63 23.68
CA THR A 63 -10.60 4.19 22.64
C THR A 63 -11.02 5.41 21.83
N PRO A 64 -11.06 5.36 20.48
CA PRO A 64 -11.41 6.51 19.64
C PRO A 64 -12.68 7.22 20.13
N TYR A 65 -13.56 6.47 20.77
CA TYR A 65 -14.76 6.92 21.46
C TYR A 65 -14.51 7.85 22.66
N GLN A 66 -13.54 7.55 23.54
CA GLN A 66 -13.20 8.38 24.71
C GLN A 66 -12.45 9.65 24.32
N ALA A 67 -11.51 9.55 23.37
CA ALA A 67 -10.84 10.73 22.81
C ALA A 67 -11.82 11.65 22.05
N ALA A 68 -12.78 11.08 21.31
CA ALA A 68 -13.85 11.83 20.64
C ALA A 68 -14.86 12.45 21.62
N GLN A 69 -15.10 11.85 22.79
CA GLN A 69 -15.95 12.44 23.82
C GLN A 69 -15.30 13.63 24.53
N GLU A 70 -13.99 13.59 24.80
CA GLU A 70 -13.25 14.69 25.45
C GLU A 70 -12.98 15.88 24.50
N GLN A 71 -13.06 15.69 23.18
CA GLN A 71 -12.82 16.74 22.17
C GLN A 71 -14.06 17.49 21.67
N ARG A 72 -15.26 17.19 22.18
CA ARG A 72 -16.53 17.71 21.62
C ARG A 72 -16.67 19.23 21.58
N ASP A 73 -16.10 19.95 22.54
CA ASP A 73 -16.24 21.41 22.62
C ASP A 73 -15.44 22.16 21.54
N ASP A 74 -14.40 21.54 20.95
CA ASP A 74 -13.56 22.14 19.90
C ASP A 74 -13.85 21.60 18.49
N LEU A 75 -14.75 20.61 18.36
CA LEU A 75 -15.09 20.00 17.07
C LEU A 75 -15.54 21.01 15.99
N PRO A 76 -16.42 22.00 16.29
CA PRO A 76 -16.81 22.97 15.27
C PRO A 76 -15.62 23.77 14.73
N ARG A 77 -14.67 24.14 15.59
CA ARG A 77 -13.46 24.86 15.19
C ARG A 77 -12.54 23.98 14.34
N LYS A 78 -12.31 22.73 14.75
CA LYS A 78 -11.53 21.76 13.97
C LYS A 78 -12.15 21.52 12.59
N ILE A 79 -13.46 21.33 12.50
CA ILE A 79 -14.17 21.17 11.22
C ILE A 79 -13.96 22.39 10.33
N VAL A 80 -14.07 23.62 10.86
CA VAL A 80 -13.82 24.84 10.09
C VAL A 80 -12.38 24.89 9.57
N GLN A 81 -11.39 24.53 10.39
CA GLN A 81 -9.99 24.50 9.99
C GLN A 81 -9.74 23.48 8.87
N LEU A 82 -10.30 22.28 8.98
CA LEU A 82 -10.17 21.24 7.96
C LEU A 82 -10.85 21.65 6.64
N VAL A 83 -12.06 22.22 6.70
CA VAL A 83 -12.74 22.74 5.51
C VAL A 83 -11.93 23.86 4.85
N GLN A 84 -11.32 24.75 5.63
CA GLN A 84 -10.43 25.79 5.09
C GLN A 84 -9.19 25.19 4.43
N ALA A 85 -8.60 24.14 5.02
CA ALA A 85 -7.47 23.43 4.43
C ALA A 85 -7.86 22.73 3.11
N GLU A 86 -9.02 22.07 3.06
CA GLU A 86 -9.57 21.46 1.83
C GLU A 86 -9.80 22.51 0.73
N GLN A 87 -10.36 23.67 1.07
CA GLN A 87 -10.57 24.77 0.13
C GLN A 87 -9.24 25.35 -0.38
N ALA A 88 -8.26 25.49 0.50
CA ALA A 88 -6.92 25.97 0.12
C ALA A 88 -6.19 24.97 -0.78
N ALA A 89 -6.30 23.66 -0.51
CA ALA A 89 -5.76 22.61 -1.36
C ALA A 89 -6.41 22.63 -2.75
N SER A 90 -7.75 22.70 -2.81
CA SER A 90 -8.51 22.77 -4.07
C SER A 90 -8.11 24.00 -4.90
N ALA A 91 -7.94 25.16 -4.25
CA ALA A 91 -7.53 26.39 -4.93
C ALA A 91 -6.09 26.35 -5.47
N ARG A 92 -5.22 25.51 -4.89
CA ARG A 92 -3.82 25.32 -5.31
C ARG A 92 -3.64 24.16 -6.28
N PHE A 93 -4.68 23.35 -6.49
CA PHE A 93 -4.58 22.14 -7.28
C PHE A 93 -4.17 22.46 -8.73
N ASN A 94 -3.02 21.93 -9.13
CA ASN A 94 -2.50 22.06 -10.48
C ASN A 94 -2.19 20.65 -11.03
N PRO A 95 -3.03 20.13 -11.95
CA PRO A 95 -2.82 18.83 -12.58
C PRO A 95 -1.43 18.65 -13.19
N ILE A 96 -0.87 19.70 -13.82
CA ILE A 96 0.44 19.63 -14.48
C ILE A 96 1.54 19.43 -13.44
N SER A 97 1.52 20.22 -12.37
CA SER A 97 2.51 20.08 -11.28
C SER A 97 2.41 18.73 -10.58
N LEU A 98 1.19 18.21 -10.41
CA LEU A 98 1.00 16.87 -9.85
C LEU A 98 1.57 15.78 -10.75
N VAL A 99 1.30 15.84 -12.06
CA VAL A 99 1.87 14.89 -13.03
C VAL A 99 3.40 14.94 -12.96
N SER A 100 4.01 16.12 -12.90
CA SER A 100 5.47 16.24 -12.73
C SER A 100 5.99 15.58 -11.45
N LEU A 101 5.30 15.75 -10.31
CA LEU A 101 5.70 15.13 -9.04
C LEU A 101 5.55 13.61 -9.06
N ILE A 102 4.48 13.08 -9.65
CA ILE A 102 4.30 11.63 -9.79
C ILE A 102 5.37 11.05 -10.71
N THR A 103 5.68 11.73 -11.82
CA THR A 103 6.78 11.35 -12.70
C THR A 103 8.11 11.34 -11.97
N GLU A 104 8.45 12.40 -11.24
CA GLU A 104 9.68 12.48 -10.44
C GLU A 104 9.78 11.35 -9.41
N PHE A 105 8.66 11.02 -8.75
CA PHE A 105 8.61 9.91 -7.81
C PHE A 105 8.89 8.55 -8.47
N LEU A 106 8.28 8.26 -9.63
CA LEU A 106 8.53 7.00 -10.34
C LEU A 106 9.94 6.94 -10.95
N GLU A 107 10.46 8.06 -11.45
CA GLU A 107 11.85 8.18 -11.91
C GLU A 107 12.85 7.94 -10.77
N LEU A 108 12.55 8.45 -9.56
CA LEU A 108 13.35 8.19 -8.36
C LEU A 108 13.41 6.69 -8.04
N LEU A 109 12.30 5.95 -8.15
CA LEU A 109 12.30 4.50 -7.94
C LEU A 109 13.17 3.75 -8.95
N ILE A 110 13.19 4.20 -10.22
CA ILE A 110 14.09 3.65 -11.25
C ILE A 110 15.54 3.99 -10.95
N GLU A 111 15.83 5.23 -10.53
CA GLU A 111 17.16 5.71 -10.16
C GLU A 111 17.72 4.91 -8.98
N MET A 112 16.90 4.68 -7.96
CA MET A 112 17.18 3.84 -6.79
C MET A 112 17.37 2.35 -7.14
N GLY A 113 17.14 1.94 -8.39
CA GLY A 113 17.30 0.56 -8.84
C GLY A 113 16.15 -0.36 -8.44
N HIS A 114 15.03 0.18 -7.95
CA HIS A 114 13.85 -0.64 -7.67
C HIS A 114 13.19 -1.14 -8.95
N TYR A 115 13.16 -0.28 -9.99
CA TYR A 115 12.66 -0.63 -11.31
C TYR A 115 13.75 -0.65 -12.38
N PRO A 116 13.60 -1.47 -13.44
CA PRO A 116 14.48 -1.45 -14.60
C PRO A 116 14.48 -0.09 -15.30
N GLU A 117 15.59 0.24 -15.97
CA GLU A 117 15.61 1.40 -16.87
C GLU A 117 14.62 1.20 -18.03
N GLY A 118 13.93 2.26 -18.43
CA GLY A 118 12.92 2.19 -19.50
C GLY A 118 11.59 1.53 -19.08
N SER A 119 11.40 1.27 -17.78
CA SER A 119 10.13 0.75 -17.25
C SER A 119 9.00 1.77 -17.23
N LEU A 120 9.27 3.07 -17.43
CA LEU A 120 8.28 4.14 -17.39
C LEU A 120 7.83 4.56 -18.79
N ARG A 121 6.52 4.64 -18.99
CA ARG A 121 5.87 5.18 -20.20
C ARG A 121 5.28 6.55 -19.89
N TYR A 122 5.67 7.52 -20.69
CA TYR A 122 5.23 8.91 -20.55
C TYR A 122 4.10 9.21 -21.53
N ALA A 123 3.23 10.15 -21.16
CA ALA A 123 2.28 10.73 -22.10
C ALA A 123 3.01 11.43 -23.27
N PRO A 124 2.43 11.49 -24.49
CA PRO A 124 1.11 10.98 -24.86
C PRO A 124 1.10 9.45 -25.06
N HIS A 125 0.07 8.78 -24.51
CA HIS A 125 -0.11 7.34 -24.64
C HIS A 125 -0.79 7.02 -25.97
N SER A 126 -0.05 6.42 -26.91
CA SER A 126 -0.58 6.06 -28.23
C SER A 126 -0.82 4.56 -28.43
N ASP A 127 -0.23 3.70 -27.59
CA ASP A 127 -0.31 2.24 -27.74
C ASP A 127 -0.20 1.50 -26.38
N PRO A 128 -1.33 1.13 -25.74
CA PRO A 128 -2.69 1.59 -26.05
C PRO A 128 -2.94 3.01 -25.52
N PRO A 129 -3.83 3.81 -26.17
CA PRO A 129 -4.30 5.07 -25.62
C PRO A 129 -5.34 4.83 -24.51
N VAL A 130 -5.53 5.82 -23.63
CA VAL A 130 -6.61 5.81 -22.63
C VAL A 130 -7.97 5.79 -23.33
N ASN A 131 -8.85 4.87 -22.94
CA ASN A 131 -10.21 4.78 -23.46
C ASN A 131 -11.13 5.83 -22.84
N VAL A 132 -11.06 7.06 -23.35
CA VAL A 132 -11.88 8.21 -22.92
C VAL A 132 -13.38 7.92 -23.01
N GLY A 133 -13.81 7.13 -24.00
CA GLY A 133 -15.21 6.75 -24.17
C GLY A 133 -15.73 5.92 -22.99
N LEU A 134 -14.97 4.89 -22.60
CA LEU A 134 -15.26 4.06 -21.43
C LEU A 134 -15.22 4.88 -20.13
N ALA A 135 -14.20 5.74 -19.96
CA ALA A 135 -14.11 6.58 -18.77
C ALA A 135 -15.33 7.51 -18.61
N LYS A 136 -15.80 8.12 -19.70
CA LYS A 136 -17.05 8.91 -19.69
C LYS A 136 -18.28 8.06 -19.38
N GLN A 137 -18.38 6.85 -19.93
CA GLN A 137 -19.47 5.93 -19.65
C GLN A 137 -19.53 5.53 -18.17
N LEU A 138 -18.38 5.38 -17.52
CA LEU A 138 -18.25 5.08 -16.10
C LEU A 138 -18.42 6.31 -15.18
N GLY A 139 -18.62 7.48 -15.78
CA GLY A 139 -18.97 8.71 -15.09
C GLY A 139 -17.78 9.49 -14.52
N TYR A 140 -16.54 9.24 -14.96
CA TYR A 140 -15.40 10.07 -14.54
C TYR A 140 -15.56 11.53 -15.00
N THR A 141 -15.03 12.46 -14.21
CA THR A 141 -15.01 13.90 -14.59
C THR A 141 -13.96 14.17 -15.68
N ASP A 142 -14.13 15.27 -16.43
CA ASP A 142 -13.15 15.68 -17.45
C ASP A 142 -11.75 15.90 -16.87
N VAL A 143 -11.64 16.38 -15.63
CA VAL A 143 -10.34 16.56 -14.94
C VAL A 143 -9.68 15.22 -14.65
N ALA A 144 -10.44 14.24 -14.15
CA ALA A 144 -9.91 12.89 -13.90
C ALA A 144 -9.46 12.22 -15.19
N ILE A 145 -10.27 12.30 -16.26
CA ILE A 145 -9.94 11.77 -17.58
C ILE A 145 -8.68 12.45 -18.14
N SER A 146 -8.59 13.77 -18.06
CA SER A 146 -7.42 14.52 -18.52
C SER A 146 -6.15 14.13 -17.77
N LEU A 147 -6.25 13.77 -16.48
CA LEU A 147 -5.14 13.23 -15.70
C LEU A 147 -4.78 11.82 -16.14
N MET A 148 -5.75 10.93 -16.38
CA MET A 148 -5.48 9.59 -16.92
C MET A 148 -4.64 9.66 -18.22
N GLU A 149 -4.92 10.63 -19.09
CA GLU A 149 -4.17 10.82 -20.34
C GLU A 149 -2.74 11.36 -20.14
N GLN A 150 -2.44 11.99 -19.00
CA GLN A 150 -1.18 12.69 -18.73
C GLN A 150 -0.26 11.95 -17.75
N LEU A 151 -0.80 11.12 -16.86
CA LEU A 151 -0.02 10.39 -15.86
C LEU A 151 1.00 9.46 -16.54
N PRO A 152 2.21 9.33 -15.98
CA PRO A 152 3.14 8.29 -16.40
C PRO A 152 2.66 6.92 -15.88
N TYR A 153 2.96 5.85 -16.63
CA TYR A 153 2.60 4.48 -16.25
C TYR A 153 3.80 3.56 -16.32
N LEU A 154 3.92 2.65 -15.35
CA LEU A 154 4.90 1.57 -15.43
C LEU A 154 4.50 0.58 -16.54
N ASN A 155 5.49 -0.05 -17.17
CA ASN A 155 5.28 -1.16 -18.09
C ASN A 155 4.53 -2.29 -17.37
N LEU A 156 3.63 -2.96 -18.09
CA LEU A 156 2.81 -4.05 -17.54
C LEU A 156 3.62 -5.10 -16.80
N ASP A 157 4.73 -5.56 -17.39
CA ASP A 157 5.57 -6.62 -16.81
C ASP A 157 6.14 -6.22 -15.45
N VAL A 158 6.43 -4.92 -15.26
CA VAL A 158 6.96 -4.38 -14.00
C VAL A 158 5.81 -4.10 -13.03
N ASN A 159 4.69 -3.55 -13.52
CA ASN A 159 3.56 -3.16 -12.69
C ASN A 159 2.76 -4.37 -12.16
N ARG A 160 2.87 -5.52 -12.83
CA ARG A 160 2.30 -6.81 -12.43
C ARG A 160 3.35 -7.75 -11.83
N ASP A 161 4.55 -7.28 -11.57
CA ASP A 161 5.51 -8.09 -10.82
C ASP A 161 5.19 -7.96 -9.32
N ASN A 162 4.75 -9.06 -8.71
CA ASN A 162 4.49 -9.12 -7.27
C ASN A 162 5.75 -8.77 -6.45
N ASP A 163 6.93 -9.04 -7.01
CA ASP A 163 8.22 -8.74 -6.38
C ASP A 163 8.65 -7.27 -6.57
N GLY A 164 8.02 -6.55 -7.50
CA GLY A 164 8.28 -5.16 -7.84
C GLY A 164 7.35 -4.16 -7.14
N CYS A 165 6.48 -4.60 -6.23
CA CYS A 165 5.60 -3.69 -5.53
C CYS A 165 6.38 -2.85 -4.49
N ILE A 166 6.15 -1.53 -4.47
CA ILE A 166 6.71 -0.67 -3.42
C ILE A 166 6.04 -0.92 -2.06
N LEU A 167 4.75 -1.29 -2.09
CA LEU A 167 3.95 -1.68 -0.94
C LEU A 167 3.40 -3.07 -1.23
N ASP A 168 3.54 -3.98 -0.29
CA ASP A 168 3.09 -5.35 -0.49
C ASP A 168 1.63 -5.40 -0.95
N ARG A 169 1.35 -6.28 -1.92
CA ARG A 169 0.01 -6.49 -2.49
C ARG A 169 -0.63 -5.22 -3.03
N THR A 170 0.18 -4.34 -3.61
CA THR A 170 -0.30 -3.18 -4.36
C THR A 170 0.32 -3.12 -5.73
N ARG A 171 -0.36 -2.43 -6.64
CA ARG A 171 0.18 -2.06 -7.95
C ARG A 171 -0.23 -0.64 -8.31
N PHE A 172 0.53 0.02 -9.16
CA PHE A 172 0.12 1.31 -9.70
C PHE A 172 -1.06 1.13 -10.68
N ALA A 173 -1.96 2.11 -10.71
CA ALA A 173 -3.02 2.14 -11.70
C ALA A 173 -2.45 2.50 -13.08
N ASP A 174 -2.94 1.81 -14.12
CA ASP A 174 -2.58 2.04 -15.52
C ASP A 174 -3.83 2.17 -16.38
N TYR A 175 -4.30 3.41 -16.52
CA TYR A 175 -5.54 3.71 -17.22
C TYR A 175 -5.43 3.62 -18.76
N THR A 176 -4.29 3.18 -19.30
CA THR A 176 -4.25 2.72 -20.70
C THR A 176 -4.96 1.38 -20.87
N PHE A 177 -5.23 0.66 -19.77
CA PHE A 177 -6.02 -0.56 -19.76
C PHE A 177 -7.46 -0.30 -19.32
N ASP A 178 -8.40 -0.76 -20.16
CA ASP A 178 -9.84 -0.67 -19.88
C ASP A 178 -10.23 -1.29 -18.52
N GLU A 179 -9.53 -2.33 -18.09
CA GLU A 179 -9.77 -2.99 -16.81
C GLU A 179 -9.47 -2.07 -15.63
N ASP A 180 -8.35 -1.35 -15.66
CA ASP A 180 -8.00 -0.38 -14.63
C ASP A 180 -8.96 0.81 -14.60
N ILE A 181 -9.49 1.22 -15.76
CA ILE A 181 -10.56 2.23 -15.82
C ILE A 181 -11.82 1.74 -15.08
N ARG A 182 -12.18 0.45 -15.21
CA ARG A 182 -13.32 -0.16 -14.49
C ARG A 182 -13.02 -0.32 -13.01
N GLN A 183 -11.87 -0.90 -12.65
CA GLN A 183 -11.44 -1.11 -11.27
C GLN A 183 -11.29 0.22 -10.51
N GLY A 184 -10.89 1.30 -11.20
CA GLY A 184 -10.84 2.65 -10.63
C GLY A 184 -12.16 3.20 -10.10
N ARG A 185 -13.30 2.53 -10.37
CA ARG A 185 -14.60 2.87 -9.81
C ARG A 185 -14.98 2.04 -8.59
N LEU A 186 -14.25 0.98 -8.27
CA LEU A 186 -14.56 0.04 -7.20
C LEU A 186 -13.82 0.43 -5.91
N PRO A 187 -14.52 0.63 -4.78
CA PRO A 187 -13.87 0.90 -3.49
C PRO A 187 -12.96 -0.21 -2.99
N TYR A 188 -13.34 -1.46 -3.24
CA TYR A 188 -12.62 -2.66 -2.87
C TYR A 188 -12.42 -3.50 -4.13
N PRO A 189 -11.39 -3.22 -4.95
CA PRO A 189 -11.20 -3.93 -6.21
C PRO A 189 -10.96 -5.43 -6.02
N TYR A 190 -10.38 -5.85 -4.90
CA TYR A 190 -10.16 -7.27 -4.56
C TYR A 190 -11.45 -8.00 -4.13
N ASP A 191 -12.18 -7.49 -3.15
CA ASP A 191 -13.33 -8.22 -2.60
C ASP A 191 -14.59 -8.13 -3.47
N CYS A 192 -14.57 -7.34 -4.55
CA CYS A 192 -15.62 -7.22 -5.57
C CYS A 192 -17.05 -7.29 -5.00
N PHE A 193 -17.32 -6.62 -3.88
CA PHE A 193 -18.63 -6.65 -3.25
C PHE A 193 -19.65 -6.02 -4.21
N PRO A 194 -20.60 -6.81 -4.77
CA PRO A 194 -21.49 -6.32 -5.84
C PRO A 194 -22.42 -5.18 -5.40
N SER A 195 -22.55 -4.96 -4.09
CA SER A 195 -23.35 -3.92 -3.47
C SER A 195 -22.59 -2.62 -3.17
N CYS A 196 -21.27 -2.57 -3.38
CA CYS A 196 -20.51 -1.36 -3.08
C CYS A 196 -20.86 -0.24 -4.06
N THR A 197 -21.24 0.91 -3.50
CA THR A 197 -21.41 2.14 -4.28
C THR A 197 -20.07 2.49 -4.94
N PRO A 198 -20.05 2.80 -6.26
CA PRO A 198 -18.81 3.23 -6.91
C PRO A 198 -18.23 4.48 -6.25
N PHE A 199 -16.92 4.68 -6.39
CA PHE A 199 -16.27 5.92 -5.95
C PHE A 199 -16.96 7.17 -6.51
N ASP A 200 -16.76 8.35 -5.91
CA ASP A 200 -17.23 9.58 -6.55
C ASP A 200 -16.55 9.80 -7.93
N PRO A 201 -17.22 10.42 -8.92
CA PRO A 201 -16.69 10.69 -10.28
C PRO A 201 -15.31 11.31 -10.40
N TRP A 202 -14.88 12.07 -9.39
CA TRP A 202 -13.61 12.81 -9.38
C TRP A 202 -12.50 12.06 -8.63
N MET A 203 -12.78 10.88 -8.10
CA MET A 203 -11.80 10.04 -7.43
C MET A 203 -11.03 9.23 -8.46
N LEU A 204 -9.71 9.22 -8.33
CA LEU A 204 -8.79 8.55 -9.23
C LEU A 204 -7.77 7.74 -8.42
N PRO A 205 -7.96 6.44 -8.24
CA PRO A 205 -6.93 5.57 -7.66
C PRO A 205 -5.59 5.71 -8.41
N LEU A 206 -4.52 5.98 -7.68
CA LEU A 206 -3.16 5.99 -8.21
C LEU A 206 -2.47 4.64 -7.99
N MET A 207 -2.90 3.90 -6.96
CA MET A 207 -2.49 2.54 -6.68
C MET A 207 -3.73 1.72 -6.32
N PHE A 208 -3.78 0.48 -6.81
CA PHE A 208 -4.78 -0.51 -6.44
C PHE A 208 -4.23 -1.41 -5.33
N ALA A 209 -5.11 -1.76 -4.39
CA ALA A 209 -4.82 -2.70 -3.32
C ALA A 209 -5.39 -4.09 -3.67
N GLY A 210 -4.58 -5.13 -3.50
CA GLY A 210 -5.06 -6.50 -3.32
C GLY A 210 -5.53 -6.73 -1.89
N ARG A 211 -5.69 -8.01 -1.50
CA ARG A 211 -5.99 -8.40 -0.12
C ARG A 211 -4.93 -7.86 0.82
N ASP A 212 -5.29 -7.05 1.81
CA ASP A 212 -4.37 -6.44 2.76
C ASP A 212 -3.41 -5.34 2.22
N GLY A 213 -3.60 -4.89 0.98
CA GLY A 213 -2.78 -3.85 0.36
C GLY A 213 -3.12 -2.41 0.79
N TRP A 214 -2.37 -1.44 0.25
CA TRP A 214 -2.64 -0.01 0.39
C TRP A 214 -3.35 0.58 -0.80
N LEU A 215 -4.36 1.38 -0.51
CA LEU A 215 -5.06 2.15 -1.49
C LEU A 215 -4.60 3.60 -1.43
N VAL A 216 -4.16 4.13 -2.58
CA VAL A 216 -3.77 5.54 -2.72
C VAL A 216 -4.69 6.16 -3.75
N ILE A 217 -5.53 7.10 -3.34
CA ILE A 217 -6.56 7.72 -4.18
C ILE A 217 -6.33 9.21 -4.28
N LEU A 218 -6.35 9.74 -5.49
CA LEU A 218 -6.39 11.17 -5.77
C LEU A 218 -7.84 11.66 -5.83
N ASP A 219 -8.20 12.60 -4.97
CA ASP A 219 -9.42 13.38 -5.08
C ASP A 219 -9.15 14.60 -5.96
N THR A 220 -9.48 14.50 -7.26
CA THR A 220 -9.18 15.55 -8.26
C THR A 220 -10.01 16.82 -8.08
N LYS A 221 -11.08 16.77 -7.27
CA LYS A 221 -11.91 17.94 -6.95
C LYS A 221 -11.25 18.79 -5.87
N LEU A 222 -10.62 18.15 -4.90
CA LEU A 222 -9.96 18.81 -3.78
C LEU A 222 -8.43 18.95 -3.96
N GLY A 223 -7.83 18.21 -4.90
CA GLY A 223 -6.39 18.18 -5.08
C GLY A 223 -5.65 17.53 -3.90
N VAL A 224 -6.25 16.51 -3.29
CA VAL A 224 -5.71 15.80 -2.12
C VAL A 224 -5.55 14.31 -2.40
N VAL A 225 -4.59 13.69 -1.73
CA VAL A 225 -4.40 12.24 -1.69
C VAL A 225 -5.02 11.69 -0.41
N ARG A 226 -5.66 10.54 -0.56
CA ARG A 226 -6.17 9.68 0.50
C ARG A 226 -5.39 8.37 0.43
N ALA A 227 -4.61 8.06 1.46
CA ALA A 227 -3.83 6.84 1.54
C ALA A 227 -4.20 6.08 2.82
N TYR A 228 -4.57 4.81 2.70
CA TYR A 228 -4.93 3.97 3.83
C TYR A 228 -4.80 2.48 3.47
N ASP A 229 -4.77 1.63 4.49
CA ASP A 229 -4.64 0.19 4.35
C ASP A 229 -5.99 -0.53 4.35
N TRP A 230 -5.97 -1.86 4.26
CA TRP A 230 -7.16 -2.70 4.31
C TRP A 230 -7.97 -2.61 5.61
N GLN A 231 -7.37 -2.19 6.72
CA GLN A 231 -8.09 -1.97 7.99
C GLN A 231 -8.88 -0.66 7.97
N GLY A 232 -8.78 0.10 6.89
CA GLY A 232 -9.40 1.40 6.76
C GLY A 232 -8.54 2.50 7.39
N PRO A 233 -9.04 3.74 7.38
CA PRO A 233 -8.32 4.87 7.94
C PRO A 233 -8.21 4.75 9.46
N ARG A 234 -6.98 4.61 9.96
CA ARG A 234 -6.67 4.46 11.40
C ARG A 234 -6.62 5.80 12.14
N ASP A 235 -6.28 6.89 11.46
CA ASP A 235 -6.13 8.22 12.03
C ASP A 235 -7.12 9.24 11.46
N ALA A 236 -7.73 10.00 12.36
CA ALA A 236 -9.12 10.38 12.24
C ALA A 236 -9.34 11.90 12.31
N GLU A 237 -8.53 12.63 11.55
CA GLU A 237 -8.57 14.10 11.46
C GLU A 237 -9.08 14.60 10.10
N CYS A 238 -10.16 14.01 9.58
CA CYS A 238 -10.85 14.53 8.40
C CYS A 238 -12.29 14.97 8.72
N VAL A 239 -12.86 15.83 7.88
CA VAL A 239 -14.19 16.42 8.11
C VAL A 239 -15.27 15.35 8.28
N GLU A 240 -15.25 14.31 7.42
CA GLU A 240 -16.26 13.25 7.46
C GLU A 240 -16.13 12.34 8.67
N TRP A 241 -14.92 12.14 9.19
CA TRP A 241 -14.74 11.45 10.47
C TRP A 241 -15.27 12.28 11.63
N LEU A 242 -14.93 13.58 11.70
CA LEU A 242 -15.40 14.45 12.78
C LEU A 242 -16.92 14.63 12.78
N ARG A 243 -17.57 14.61 11.61
CA ARG A 243 -19.03 14.73 11.48
C ARG A 243 -19.77 13.49 11.92
N ASN A 244 -19.25 12.31 11.57
CA ASN A 244 -19.99 11.05 11.69
C ASN A 244 -19.47 10.16 12.84
N GLY A 245 -18.32 10.52 13.44
CA GLY A 245 -17.67 9.77 14.51
C GLY A 245 -16.97 8.48 14.03
N PRO A 246 -16.32 7.76 14.95
CA PRO A 246 -15.84 6.40 14.69
C PRO A 246 -17.01 5.48 14.36
N ARG A 247 -16.76 4.53 13.46
CA ARG A 247 -17.68 3.50 12.94
C ARG A 247 -18.77 3.11 13.96
N ALA A 248 -20.04 3.33 13.63
CA ALA A 248 -21.11 2.46 14.12
C ALA A 248 -20.97 1.12 13.38
N ALA A 249 -21.22 0.00 14.07
CA ALA A 249 -21.06 -1.40 13.66
C ALA A 249 -21.31 -1.68 12.15
N PRO A 250 -20.68 -2.73 11.56
CA PRO A 250 -20.68 -2.99 10.12
C PRO A 250 -22.10 -2.97 9.54
N ASP A 251 -22.46 -1.85 8.93
CA ASP A 251 -23.63 -1.70 8.07
C ASP A 251 -23.09 -1.67 6.65
N THR A 252 -23.65 -2.50 5.77
CA THR A 252 -23.11 -2.81 4.44
C THR A 252 -22.97 -1.60 3.51
N ASP A 253 -23.64 -0.48 3.79
CA ASP A 253 -23.52 0.77 3.04
C ASP A 253 -22.38 1.68 3.53
N ALA A 254 -21.92 1.51 4.78
CA ALA A 254 -20.88 2.34 5.37
C ALA A 254 -19.48 2.03 4.80
N ASP A 255 -19.27 0.80 4.33
CA ASP A 255 -17.98 0.34 3.82
C ASP A 255 -17.68 1.00 2.45
N ALA A 256 -18.67 1.16 1.56
CA ALA A 256 -18.45 1.76 0.23
C ALA A 256 -17.99 3.23 0.22
N THR A 257 -18.13 3.95 1.35
CA THR A 257 -17.73 5.36 1.48
C THR A 257 -16.61 5.57 2.49
N GLU A 258 -15.96 4.50 2.95
CA GLU A 258 -14.91 4.55 3.95
C GLU A 258 -13.73 5.46 3.55
N TYR A 259 -13.38 5.49 2.25
CA TYR A 259 -12.38 6.40 1.72
C TYR A 259 -12.64 7.89 2.05
N ARG A 260 -13.90 8.29 2.24
CA ARG A 260 -14.26 9.67 2.59
C ARG A 260 -13.74 10.06 3.98
N ARG A 261 -13.52 9.06 4.84
CA ARG A 261 -12.99 9.18 6.19
C ARG A 261 -11.47 9.12 6.26
N ALA A 262 -10.78 8.84 5.14
CA ALA A 262 -9.33 8.85 5.11
C ALA A 262 -8.74 10.25 5.35
N PRO A 263 -7.54 10.33 5.95
CA PRO A 263 -6.78 11.56 6.04
C PRO A 263 -6.65 12.25 4.68
N LEU A 264 -6.66 13.59 4.70
CA LEU A 264 -6.54 14.41 3.51
C LEU A 264 -5.19 15.12 3.52
N VAL A 265 -4.33 14.76 2.59
CA VAL A 265 -3.04 15.44 2.38
C VAL A 265 -3.07 16.09 1.01
N SER A 266 -2.66 17.36 0.88
CA SER A 266 -2.58 17.97 -0.45
C SER A 266 -1.63 17.16 -1.34
N ALA A 267 -2.02 16.93 -2.59
CA ALA A 267 -1.31 15.99 -3.46
C ALA A 267 0.14 16.43 -3.74
N ASP A 268 0.36 17.75 -3.84
CA ASP A 268 1.71 18.34 -3.97
C ASP A 268 2.60 17.97 -2.78
N LYS A 269 2.07 18.12 -1.57
CA LYS A 269 2.75 17.80 -0.32
C LYS A 269 3.02 16.30 -0.21
N TYR A 270 2.01 15.46 -0.46
CA TYR A 270 2.13 14.00 -0.36
C TYR A 270 3.30 13.47 -1.20
N PHE A 271 3.37 13.82 -2.48
CA PHE A 271 4.44 13.35 -3.35
C PHE A 271 5.80 14.01 -3.04
N SER A 272 5.82 15.29 -2.67
CA SER A 272 7.07 15.96 -2.29
C SER A 272 7.71 15.33 -1.05
N ASP A 273 6.91 15.07 -0.01
CA ASP A 273 7.37 14.43 1.21
C ASP A 273 7.80 12.98 0.95
N LEU A 274 7.11 12.26 0.05
CA LEU A 274 7.46 10.89 -0.33
C LEU A 274 8.80 10.85 -1.09
N ILE A 275 9.01 11.75 -2.04
CA ILE A 275 10.28 11.91 -2.78
C ILE A 275 11.42 12.20 -1.80
N GLU A 276 11.23 13.15 -0.87
CA GLU A 276 12.23 13.47 0.14
C GLU A 276 12.54 12.27 1.04
N ALA A 277 11.52 11.55 1.50
CA ALA A 277 11.69 10.40 2.37
C ALA A 277 12.47 9.26 1.69
N TYR A 278 12.19 8.96 0.42
CA TYR A 278 12.94 7.95 -0.34
C TYR A 278 14.37 8.41 -0.66
N ARG A 279 14.55 9.67 -1.06
CA ARG A 279 15.88 10.23 -1.35
C ARG A 279 16.79 10.24 -0.11
N THR A 280 16.24 10.52 1.08
CA THR A 280 16.97 10.52 2.36
C THR A 280 17.09 9.14 2.99
N LEU A 281 16.49 8.11 2.40
CA LEU A 281 16.36 6.76 2.96
C LEU A 281 15.62 6.73 4.32
N ALA A 282 14.85 7.77 4.64
CA ALA A 282 13.84 7.70 5.70
C ALA A 282 12.75 6.67 5.33
N ARG A 283 12.59 6.41 4.03
CA ARG A 283 11.80 5.31 3.48
C ARG A 283 12.60 4.53 2.46
N LEU A 284 12.28 3.25 2.33
CA LEU A 284 12.85 2.34 1.35
C LEU A 284 11.71 1.73 0.52
N PRO A 285 11.96 1.36 -0.74
CA PRO A 285 11.07 0.47 -1.47
C PRO A 285 10.89 -0.87 -0.71
N ILE A 286 9.78 -1.58 -0.94
CA ILE A 286 9.39 -2.81 -0.22
C ILE A 286 9.00 -2.49 1.23
N ILE A 287 7.91 -1.75 1.39
CA ILE A 287 7.33 -1.39 2.67
C ILE A 287 6.22 -2.38 3.01
N GLU A 288 6.18 -2.83 4.26
CA GLU A 288 4.95 -3.42 4.78
C GLU A 288 3.83 -2.39 4.61
N PRO A 289 2.66 -2.82 4.10
CA PRO A 289 1.45 -2.03 4.03
C PRO A 289 1.33 -1.09 5.24
N ASN A 290 1.21 -1.65 6.44
CA ASN A 290 0.96 -0.92 7.70
C ASN A 290 1.91 0.26 7.99
N HIS A 291 3.04 0.38 7.30
CA HIS A 291 4.07 1.40 7.52
C HIS A 291 4.18 2.41 6.35
N ASN A 292 3.20 2.45 5.44
CA ASN A 292 3.22 3.36 4.29
C ASN A 292 2.72 4.78 4.58
N ASP A 293 2.19 5.13 5.75
CA ASP A 293 1.82 6.53 6.03
C ASP A 293 3.10 7.38 6.16
N PRO A 294 3.39 8.38 5.29
CA PRO A 294 4.58 9.25 5.40
C PRO A 294 4.76 9.91 6.77
N TRP A 295 3.71 9.93 7.59
CA TRP A 295 3.69 10.45 8.94
C TRP A 295 3.81 9.39 10.04
N ASP A 296 3.68 8.10 9.71
CA ASP A 296 3.95 6.99 10.62
C ASP A 296 5.38 6.46 10.42
N ILE A 297 6.16 6.52 11.51
CA ILE A 297 7.57 6.10 11.60
C ILE A 297 7.65 4.75 12.34
N SER A 298 6.53 4.10 12.63
CA SER A 298 6.57 2.75 13.17
C SER A 298 7.13 1.81 12.09
N TYR A 299 8.19 1.05 12.41
CA TYR A 299 8.84 0.08 11.51
C TYR A 299 8.76 -1.35 12.08
N ALA A 300 7.86 -1.58 13.03
CA ALA A 300 7.83 -2.80 13.82
C ALA A 300 6.43 -3.39 13.81
N SER A 301 6.17 -4.25 12.84
CA SER A 301 5.12 -5.25 12.91
C SER A 301 5.65 -6.48 13.64
N SER A 302 4.84 -7.02 14.55
CA SER A 302 5.13 -8.30 15.22
C SER A 302 4.76 -9.50 14.35
N SER A 303 4.40 -9.27 13.08
CA SER A 303 4.03 -10.35 12.16
C SER A 303 5.24 -11.26 11.87
N PRO A 304 5.09 -12.60 11.96
CA PRO A 304 6.13 -13.55 11.57
C PRO A 304 6.62 -13.35 10.13
N TRP A 305 5.75 -12.90 9.23
CA TRP A 305 6.09 -12.60 7.84
C TRP A 305 7.02 -11.38 7.72
N TRP A 306 6.77 -10.32 8.51
CA TRP A 306 7.65 -9.15 8.57
C TRP A 306 9.06 -9.53 9.05
N ALA A 307 9.14 -10.32 10.13
CA ALA A 307 10.41 -10.69 10.75
C ALA A 307 11.27 -11.61 9.85
N THR A 308 10.64 -12.43 9.01
CA THR A 308 11.34 -13.43 8.19
C THR A 308 11.64 -12.99 6.77
N ASP A 309 10.87 -12.02 6.23
CA ASP A 309 10.96 -11.65 4.81
C ASP A 309 11.31 -10.16 4.63
N ILE A 310 10.39 -9.27 4.98
CA ILE A 310 10.51 -7.84 4.67
C ILE A 310 11.58 -7.13 5.53
N GLY A 311 11.64 -7.42 6.82
CA GLY A 311 12.61 -6.80 7.73
C GLY A 311 14.08 -7.04 7.31
N PRO A 312 14.49 -8.30 7.04
CA PRO A 312 15.81 -8.59 6.50
C PRO A 312 16.10 -7.91 5.15
N GLN A 313 15.11 -7.85 4.26
CA GLN A 313 15.22 -7.16 2.97
C GLN A 313 15.48 -5.65 3.16
N GLN A 314 14.68 -4.97 3.97
CA GLN A 314 14.84 -3.52 4.23
C GLN A 314 16.19 -3.18 4.87
N ASN A 315 16.61 -3.95 5.89
CA ASN A 315 17.91 -3.74 6.54
C ASN A 315 19.07 -3.89 5.53
N THR A 316 18.96 -4.89 4.65
CA THR A 316 19.95 -5.13 3.60
C THR A 316 19.94 -4.02 2.56
N LEU A 317 18.77 -3.59 2.09
CA LEU A 317 18.61 -2.46 1.17
C LEU A 317 19.26 -1.19 1.73
N LEU A 318 18.95 -0.83 2.98
CA LEU A 318 19.52 0.37 3.61
C LEU A 318 21.05 0.33 3.65
N ALA A 319 21.61 -0.83 4.01
CA ALA A 319 23.06 -1.03 4.06
C ALA A 319 23.67 -0.89 2.66
N LEU A 320 23.07 -1.54 1.65
CA LEU A 320 23.54 -1.50 0.27
C LEU A 320 23.43 -0.10 -0.35
N TYR A 321 22.36 0.65 -0.10
CA TYR A 321 22.24 2.04 -0.57
C TYR A 321 23.40 2.89 -0.05
N ARG A 322 23.69 2.79 1.26
CA ARG A 322 24.80 3.52 1.89
C ARG A 322 26.16 3.07 1.36
N GLU A 323 26.37 1.76 1.24
CA GLU A 323 27.61 1.20 0.72
C GLU A 323 27.87 1.66 -0.72
N CYS A 324 26.84 1.63 -1.57
CA CYS A 324 26.89 2.03 -2.97
C CYS A 324 26.81 3.55 -3.19
N GLY A 325 26.83 4.35 -2.13
CA GLY A 325 27.03 5.80 -2.19
C GLY A 325 25.78 6.63 -2.50
N TRP A 326 24.58 6.10 -2.24
CA TRP A 326 23.34 6.87 -2.41
C TRP A 326 23.29 8.10 -1.47
N PRO A 327 22.79 9.27 -1.91
CA PRO A 327 22.41 9.61 -3.30
C PRO A 327 23.57 10.18 -4.14
N ASP A 328 24.64 10.71 -3.52
CA ASP A 328 25.60 11.58 -4.22
C ASP A 328 26.62 10.83 -5.10
N GLN A 329 27.11 9.67 -4.65
CA GLN A 329 28.13 8.86 -5.33
C GLN A 329 27.55 7.51 -5.77
N TRP A 330 26.33 7.56 -6.28
CA TRP A 330 25.51 6.39 -6.52
C TRP A 330 26.10 5.45 -7.59
N ARG A 331 26.42 4.22 -7.17
CA ARG A 331 26.93 3.15 -8.04
C ARG A 331 25.84 2.14 -8.35
N ARG A 332 24.85 2.57 -9.13
CA ARG A 332 23.63 1.79 -9.48
C ARG A 332 23.93 0.35 -9.92
N THR A 333 24.86 0.15 -10.87
CA THR A 333 25.17 -1.19 -11.39
C THR A 333 25.74 -2.11 -10.31
N GLU A 334 26.61 -1.60 -9.44
CA GLU A 334 27.16 -2.36 -8.31
C GLU A 334 26.06 -2.71 -7.30
N PHE A 335 25.18 -1.76 -7.01
CA PHE A 335 24.03 -1.99 -6.13
C PHE A 335 23.13 -3.10 -6.66
N MET A 336 22.71 -3.04 -7.92
CA MET A 336 21.80 -4.04 -8.50
C MET A 336 22.38 -5.46 -8.42
N GLN A 337 23.67 -5.62 -8.69
CA GLN A 337 24.35 -6.91 -8.58
C GLN A 337 24.36 -7.44 -7.15
N LYS A 338 24.64 -6.57 -6.17
CA LYS A 338 24.64 -6.97 -4.75
C LYS A 338 23.24 -7.26 -4.23
N TRP A 339 22.26 -6.45 -4.64
CA TRP A 339 20.88 -6.59 -4.22
C TRP A 339 20.29 -7.91 -4.69
N GLU A 340 20.46 -8.26 -5.96
CA GLU A 340 19.96 -9.53 -6.52
C GLU A 340 20.47 -10.74 -5.72
N LEU A 341 21.79 -10.81 -5.48
CA LEU A 341 22.40 -11.89 -4.71
C LEU A 341 21.91 -11.93 -3.26
N ALA A 342 21.72 -10.76 -2.64
CA ALA A 342 21.26 -10.68 -1.26
C ALA A 342 19.79 -11.06 -1.12
N ARG A 343 18.94 -10.61 -2.06
CA ARG A 343 17.52 -10.93 -2.14
C ARG A 343 17.29 -12.43 -2.33
N GLU A 344 17.98 -13.06 -3.28
CA GLU A 344 17.89 -14.51 -3.48
C GLU A 344 18.26 -15.30 -2.21
N ARG A 345 19.29 -14.85 -1.48
CA ARG A 345 19.70 -15.48 -0.22
C ARG A 345 18.60 -15.34 0.83
N ILE A 346 18.06 -14.14 1.03
CA ILE A 346 17.02 -13.86 2.03
C ILE A 346 15.77 -14.71 1.75
N LEU A 347 15.31 -14.74 0.50
CA LEU A 347 14.15 -15.54 0.12
C LEU A 347 14.36 -17.04 0.35
N ARG A 348 15.58 -17.56 0.10
CA ARG A 348 15.91 -18.95 0.38
C ARG A 348 15.88 -19.27 1.87
N GLU A 349 16.42 -18.38 2.69
CA GLU A 349 16.42 -18.50 4.16
C GLU A 349 14.98 -18.44 4.71
N ALA A 350 14.16 -17.51 4.22
CA ALA A 350 12.76 -17.38 4.61
C ALA A 350 11.94 -18.65 4.26
N ARG A 351 12.17 -19.24 3.08
CA ARG A 351 11.51 -20.50 2.69
C ARG A 351 11.90 -21.67 3.60
N ALA A 352 13.18 -21.78 3.96
CA ALA A 352 13.65 -22.84 4.86
C ALA A 352 12.98 -22.75 6.24
N VAL A 353 12.83 -21.54 6.78
CA VAL A 353 12.15 -21.29 8.06
C VAL A 353 10.65 -21.62 8.00
N ARG A 354 9.99 -21.42 6.85
CA ARG A 354 8.56 -21.77 6.70
C ARG A 354 8.31 -23.27 6.51
N SER A 355 9.33 -24.02 6.07
CA SER A 355 9.22 -25.45 5.76
C SER A 355 9.61 -26.38 6.90
N GLY A 356 10.22 -25.86 7.97
CA GLY A 356 10.60 -26.60 9.17
C GLY A 356 9.74 -26.15 10.34
#